data_AF-A0A1X0Q634-F1
#
_entry.id   AF-A0A1X0Q634-F1
#
_cell.length_a   1.000
_cell.length_b   1.000
_cell.length_c   1.000
_cell.angle_alpha   90.00
_cell.angle_beta   90.00
_cell.angle_gamma   90.00
#
_symmetry.space_group_name_H-M   'P 1'
#
loop_
_entity.id
_entity.type
_entity.pdbx_description
1 polymer ?
#
loop_
_entity_poly.entity_id
_entity_poly.type
_entity_poly.pdbx_seq_one_letter_code
_entity_poly.pdbx_strand_id
1 'polypeptide(L)'
;MFLNPLSLYVSSISIIYYIFKVFNLFINHLRKLYENQFIKNIKRNKVICDGDVKNQTINDKSNSKKNFNKIIYLFYTSFGGWFLHYIPFFIVGRVLYLHHYFQAYYFSLFATIILMKKLKLIYFALYTGLVIIVYILYSPLTYGFYDQDKVRFLSIIPTWNFVDKK
;
A
#
# COMPACT_ATOMS: atom_id res chain seq x y z
N MET A 1 -23.88 -1.97 -4.05
CA MET A 1 -22.56 -2.11 -4.71
C MET A 1 -21.65 -2.89 -3.77
N PHE A 2 -21.03 -3.96 -4.24
CA PHE A 2 -20.12 -4.80 -3.46
C PHE A 2 -18.76 -4.83 -4.16
N LEU A 3 -17.69 -4.65 -3.39
CA LEU A 3 -16.31 -4.72 -3.89
C LEU A 3 -15.73 -6.10 -3.57
N ASN A 4 -14.77 -6.56 -4.38
CA ASN A 4 -14.10 -7.83 -4.13
C ASN A 4 -13.41 -7.79 -2.74
N PRO A 5 -13.83 -8.63 -1.78
CA PRO A 5 -13.37 -8.51 -0.41
C PRO A 5 -11.89 -8.85 -0.27
N LEU A 6 -11.39 -9.84 -1.02
CA LEU A 6 -9.97 -10.18 -1.02
C LEU A 6 -9.13 -8.97 -1.42
N SER A 7 -9.52 -8.28 -2.50
CA SER A 7 -8.79 -7.12 -2.99
C SER A 7 -8.87 -5.93 -2.03
N LEU A 8 -10.02 -5.71 -1.38
CA LEU A 8 -10.17 -4.70 -0.32
C LEU A 8 -9.21 -4.94 0.85
N TYR A 9 -9.12 -6.17 1.35
CA TYR A 9 -8.23 -6.48 2.47
C TYR A 9 -6.76 -6.37 2.08
N VAL A 10 -6.35 -6.94 0.94
CA VAL A 10 -4.95 -6.90 0.49
C VAL A 10 -4.48 -5.46 0.24
N SER A 11 -5.33 -4.62 -0.33
CA SER A 11 -5.00 -3.21 -0.60
C SER A 11 -4.91 -2.37 0.67
N SER A 12 -5.78 -2.61 1.65
CA SER A 12 -5.72 -1.96 2.96
C SER A 12 -4.44 -2.34 3.71
N ILE A 13 -4.07 -3.62 3.73
CA ILE A 13 -2.82 -4.11 4.32
C ILE A 13 -1.60 -3.51 3.60
N SER A 14 -1.66 -3.40 2.26
CA SER A 14 -0.58 -2.82 1.47
C SER A 14 -0.32 -1.35 1.84
N ILE A 15 -1.38 -0.55 2.02
CA ILE A 15 -1.24 0.84 2.50
C ILE A 15 -0.56 0.87 3.87
N ILE A 16 -1.06 0.08 4.83
CA ILE A 16 -0.51 0.01 6.19
C ILE A 16 0.98 -0.35 6.15
N TYR A 17 1.35 -1.36 5.36
CA TYR A 17 2.74 -1.75 5.15
C TYR A 17 3.61 -0.59 4.64
N TYR A 18 3.14 0.19 3.67
CA TYR A 18 3.91 1.32 3.14
C TYR A 18 4.03 2.47 4.15
N ILE A 19 3.01 2.72 4.96
CA ILE A 19 3.08 3.67 6.08
C ILE A 19 4.19 3.26 7.04
N PHE A 20 4.18 2.01 7.52
CA PHE A 20 5.22 1.48 8.40
C PHE A 20 6.61 1.52 7.75
N LYS A 21 6.71 1.20 6.46
CA LYS A 21 7.97 1.22 5.72
C LYS A 21 8.56 2.62 5.66
N VAL A 22 7.76 3.63 5.35
CA VAL A 22 8.22 5.03 5.29
C VAL A 22 8.56 5.53 6.68
N PHE A 23 7.77 5.19 7.69
CA PHE A 23 8.09 5.50 9.08
C PHE A 23 9.44 4.92 9.50
N ASN A 24 9.69 3.64 9.23
CA ASN A 24 10.98 3.00 9.51
C ASN A 24 12.14 3.64 8.74
N LEU A 25 11.92 4.03 7.48
CA LEU A 25 12.93 4.76 6.70
C LEU A 25 13.24 6.14 7.30
N PHE A 26 12.22 6.84 7.80
CA PHE A 26 12.38 8.12 8.47
C PHE A 26 13.20 7.97 9.76
N ILE A 27 12.86 7.00 10.62
CA ILE A 27 13.63 6.70 11.85
C ILE A 27 15.08 6.34 11.52
N ASN A 28 15.31 5.50 10.50
CA ASN A 28 16.67 5.15 10.06
C ASN A 28 17.44 6.36 9.52
N HIS A 29 16.74 7.28 8.83
CA HIS A 29 17.35 8.53 8.39
C HIS A 29 17.77 9.40 9.57
N LEU A 30 16.89 9.58 10.58
CA LEU A 30 17.22 10.31 11.80
C LEU A 30 18.43 9.70 12.53
N ARG A 31 18.46 8.36 12.65
CA ARG A 31 19.60 7.63 13.25
C ARG A 31 20.90 7.91 12.49
N LYS A 32 20.87 7.86 11.16
CA LYS A 32 22.05 8.13 10.32
C LYS A 32 22.52 9.58 10.42
N LEU A 33 21.62 10.54 10.58
CA LEU A 33 21.99 11.94 10.82
C LEU A 33 22.74 12.09 12.15
N TYR A 34 22.25 11.45 13.20
CA TYR A 34 22.91 11.43 14.51
C TYR A 34 24.31 10.79 14.44
N GLU A 35 24.44 9.60 13.83
CA GLU A 35 25.73 8.91 13.66
C GLU A 35 26.74 9.73 12.83
N ASN A 36 26.29 10.37 11.75
CA ASN A 36 27.18 11.19 10.91
C ASN A 36 27.73 12.40 11.66
N GLN A 37 26.93 13.03 12.53
CA GLN A 37 27.40 14.12 13.38
C GLN A 37 28.45 13.62 14.38
N PHE A 38 28.21 12.46 15.00
CA PHE A 38 29.16 11.82 15.91
C PHE A 38 30.48 11.47 15.22
N ILE A 39 30.45 10.83 14.05
CA ILE A 39 31.64 10.47 13.27
C ILE A 39 32.39 11.72 12.79
N LYS A 40 31.68 12.80 12.39
CA LYS A 40 32.32 14.07 12.00
C LYS A 40 33.09 14.70 13.17
N ASN A 41 32.55 14.62 14.38
CA ASN A 41 33.23 15.08 15.60
C ASN A 41 34.49 14.23 15.89
N ILE A 42 34.46 12.92 15.65
CA ILE A 42 35.63 12.04 15.82
C ILE A 42 36.68 12.25 14.71
N LYS A 43 36.26 12.32 13.44
CA LYS A 43 37.18 12.46 12.30
C LYS A 43 37.88 13.81 12.24
N ARG A 44 37.31 14.88 12.80
CA ARG A 44 38.06 16.13 13.04
C ARG A 44 39.37 15.88 13.79
N ASN A 45 39.44 14.81 14.59
CA ASN A 45 40.63 14.45 15.36
C ASN A 45 41.57 13.45 14.66
N LYS A 46 41.30 13.00 13.43
CA LYS A 46 42.13 11.99 12.73
C LYS A 46 42.23 12.24 11.22
N VAL A 47 43.44 12.57 10.74
CA VAL A 47 43.75 12.78 9.31
C VAL A 47 43.86 11.43 8.62
N ILE A 48 43.12 11.21 7.52
CA ILE A 48 43.14 9.96 6.74
C ILE A 48 43.14 10.31 5.23
N CYS A 49 44.03 9.67 4.47
CA CYS A 49 44.13 9.75 3.01
C CYS A 49 43.40 8.55 2.40
N ASP A 50 42.39 8.75 1.54
CA ASP A 50 41.67 7.65 0.86
C ASP A 50 41.00 8.13 -0.45
N GLY A 51 41.58 7.74 -1.59
CA GLY A 51 41.12 8.09 -2.94
C GLY A 51 40.13 7.08 -3.54
N ASP A 52 40.44 5.78 -3.48
CA ASP A 52 39.64 4.72 -4.12
C ASP A 52 38.35 4.41 -3.36
N VAL A 53 38.39 4.46 -2.03
CA VAL A 53 37.21 4.38 -1.15
C VAL A 53 36.20 5.50 -1.46
N LYS A 54 36.68 6.65 -1.97
CA LYS A 54 35.84 7.80 -2.27
C LYS A 54 34.91 7.54 -3.44
N ASN A 55 35.35 6.83 -4.48
CA ASN A 55 34.53 6.55 -5.67
C ASN A 55 33.45 5.50 -5.40
N GLN A 56 33.76 4.44 -4.65
CA GLN A 56 32.76 3.44 -4.26
C GLN A 56 31.69 4.06 -3.34
N THR A 57 32.10 4.89 -2.37
CA THR A 57 31.17 5.58 -1.47
C THR A 57 30.29 6.62 -2.18
N ILE A 58 30.76 7.25 -3.27
CA ILE A 58 29.96 8.16 -4.10
C ILE A 58 28.87 7.38 -4.86
N ASN A 59 29.22 6.25 -5.46
CA ASN A 59 28.26 5.41 -6.20
C ASN A 59 27.18 4.83 -5.27
N ASP A 60 27.56 4.34 -4.10
CA ASP A 60 26.63 3.80 -3.10
C ASP A 60 25.68 4.87 -2.56
N LYS A 61 26.18 6.09 -2.30
CA LYS A 61 25.35 7.24 -1.90
C LYS A 61 24.37 7.66 -2.98
N SER A 62 24.82 7.68 -4.25
CA SER A 62 23.98 8.02 -5.40
C SER A 62 22.82 7.03 -5.57
N ASN A 63 23.12 5.73 -5.54
CA ASN A 63 22.11 4.67 -5.65
C ASN A 63 21.15 4.67 -4.46
N SER A 64 21.66 4.88 -3.24
CA SER A 64 20.82 5.02 -2.04
C SER A 64 19.84 6.20 -2.16
N LYS A 65 20.31 7.37 -2.62
CA LYS A 65 19.46 8.57 -2.81
C LYS A 65 18.39 8.34 -3.87
N LYS A 66 18.73 7.72 -5.01
CA LYS A 66 17.77 7.36 -6.07
C LYS A 66 16.67 6.42 -5.54
N ASN A 67 17.05 5.38 -4.80
CA ASN A 67 16.10 4.44 -4.20
C ASN A 67 15.18 5.10 -3.16
N PHE A 68 15.73 5.99 -2.33
CA PHE A 68 14.95 6.75 -1.35
C PHE A 68 13.91 7.65 -2.01
N ASN A 69 14.32 8.46 -2.99
CA ASN A 69 13.40 9.32 -3.75
C ASN A 69 12.31 8.52 -4.45
N LYS A 70 12.66 7.36 -5.03
CA LYS A 70 11.68 6.46 -5.64
C LYS A 70 10.65 5.96 -4.62
N ILE A 71 11.08 5.54 -3.43
CA ILE A 71 10.15 5.07 -2.38
C ILE A 71 9.24 6.20 -1.91
N ILE A 72 9.77 7.41 -1.70
CA ILE A 72 8.97 8.58 -1.31
C ILE A 72 7.94 8.93 -2.39
N TYR A 73 8.35 8.96 -3.65
CA TYR A 73 7.45 9.25 -4.76
C TYR A 73 6.29 8.25 -4.85
N LEU A 74 6.60 6.95 -4.70
CA LEU A 74 5.59 5.88 -4.70
C LEU A 74 4.64 5.99 -3.50
N PHE A 75 5.17 6.35 -2.33
CA PHE A 75 4.38 6.61 -1.14
C PHE A 75 3.45 7.81 -1.32
N TYR A 76 3.95 8.94 -1.81
CA TYR A 76 3.15 10.14 -2.05
C TYR A 76 2.03 9.88 -3.05
N THR A 77 2.34 9.19 -4.15
CA THR A 77 1.34 8.88 -5.19
C THR A 77 0.26 7.92 -4.66
N SER A 78 0.63 6.91 -3.86
CA SER A 78 -0.32 5.90 -3.40
C SER A 78 -1.03 6.33 -2.10
N PHE A 79 -0.28 6.56 -1.03
CA PHE A 79 -0.83 6.96 0.26
C PHE A 79 -1.36 8.40 0.23
N GLY A 80 -0.63 9.34 -0.37
CA GLY A 80 -1.10 10.72 -0.49
C GLY A 80 -2.38 10.81 -1.32
N GLY A 81 -2.45 10.08 -2.44
CA GLY A 81 -3.67 9.95 -3.23
C GLY A 81 -4.85 9.36 -2.44
N TRP A 82 -4.63 8.26 -1.73
CA TRP A 82 -5.64 7.64 -0.85
C TRP A 82 -6.11 8.60 0.24
N PHE A 83 -5.17 9.24 0.95
CA PHE A 83 -5.43 10.14 2.07
C PHE A 83 -6.22 11.37 1.64
N LEU A 84 -5.82 12.01 0.55
CA LEU A 84 -6.51 13.20 0.03
C LEU A 84 -7.92 12.91 -0.47
N HIS A 85 -8.18 11.70 -0.96
CA HIS A 85 -9.53 11.29 -1.34
C HIS A 85 -10.36 10.84 -0.15
N TYR A 86 -9.74 10.24 0.87
CA TYR A 86 -10.47 9.67 2.01
C TYR A 86 -10.81 10.71 3.08
N ILE A 87 -9.92 11.68 3.35
CA ILE A 87 -10.15 12.71 4.39
C ILE A 87 -11.41 13.56 4.17
N PRO A 88 -11.68 14.10 2.97
CA PRO A 88 -12.82 14.98 2.76
C PRO A 88 -14.15 14.36 3.19
N PHE A 89 -14.26 13.03 3.09
CA PHE A 89 -15.46 12.29 3.49
C PHE A 89 -15.78 12.35 4.99
N PHE A 90 -14.81 12.65 5.85
CA PHE A 90 -15.06 12.88 7.28
C PHE A 90 -15.56 14.30 7.57
N ILE A 91 -15.30 15.25 6.67
CA ILE A 91 -15.65 16.67 6.84
C ILE A 91 -17.03 16.95 6.24
N VAL A 92 -17.41 16.22 5.19
CA VAL A 92 -18.69 16.40 4.51
C VAL A 92 -19.84 15.86 5.38
N GLY A 93 -20.72 16.75 5.85
CA GLY A 93 -21.89 16.43 6.69
C GLY A 93 -23.09 15.84 5.94
N ARG A 94 -22.88 15.01 4.91
CA ARG A 94 -23.96 14.40 4.10
C ARG A 94 -23.86 12.88 4.13
N VAL A 95 -24.92 12.18 3.72
CA VAL A 95 -24.92 10.71 3.66
C VAL A 95 -23.85 10.22 2.67
N LEU A 96 -22.97 9.34 3.14
CA LEU A 96 -21.95 8.68 2.33
C LEU A 96 -22.29 7.21 2.13
N TYR A 97 -22.05 6.75 0.91
CA TYR A 97 -22.20 5.36 0.51
C TYR A 97 -20.87 4.80 0.05
N LEU A 98 -20.75 3.46 0.04
CA LEU A 98 -19.53 2.73 -0.31
C LEU A 98 -18.90 3.15 -1.65
N HIS A 99 -19.69 3.62 -2.64
CA HIS A 99 -19.15 4.08 -3.92
C HIS A 99 -18.26 5.32 -3.81
N HIS A 100 -18.42 6.14 -2.75
CA HIS A 100 -17.51 7.26 -2.48
C HIS A 100 -16.11 6.77 -2.08
N TYR A 101 -15.99 5.54 -1.55
CA TYR A 101 -14.70 4.95 -1.23
C TYR A 101 -13.91 4.51 -2.49
N PHE A 102 -14.56 4.44 -3.66
CA PHE A 102 -13.97 3.86 -4.86
C PHE A 102 -12.71 4.60 -5.33
N GLN A 103 -12.69 5.94 -5.27
CA GLN A 103 -11.52 6.74 -5.65
C GLN A 103 -10.33 6.47 -4.74
N ALA A 104 -10.55 6.46 -3.42
CA ALA A 104 -9.50 6.14 -2.46
C ALA A 104 -9.01 4.69 -2.66
N TYR A 105 -9.93 3.75 -2.89
CA TYR A 105 -9.61 2.36 -3.17
C TYR A 105 -8.70 2.20 -4.41
N TYR A 106 -8.88 2.97 -5.46
CA TYR A 106 -7.99 2.94 -6.63
C TYR A 106 -6.52 3.23 -6.28
N PHE A 107 -6.26 4.23 -5.43
CA PHE A 107 -4.89 4.52 -4.97
C PHE A 107 -4.31 3.41 -4.08
N SER A 108 -5.16 2.73 -3.29
CA SER A 108 -4.74 1.58 -2.50
C SER A 108 -4.35 0.36 -3.36
N LEU A 109 -4.96 0.21 -4.54
CA LEU A 109 -4.57 -0.81 -5.51
C LEU A 109 -3.20 -0.53 -6.12
N PHE A 110 -2.85 0.74 -6.39
CA PHE A 110 -1.49 1.06 -6.84
C PHE A 110 -0.43 0.63 -5.83
N ALA A 111 -0.64 0.89 -4.54
CA ALA A 111 0.25 0.40 -3.48
C ALA A 111 0.44 -1.12 -3.57
N THR A 112 -0.67 -1.85 -3.76
CA THR A 112 -0.66 -3.31 -3.91
C THR A 112 0.15 -3.76 -5.12
N ILE A 113 -0.06 -3.15 -6.28
CA ILE A 113 0.66 -3.48 -7.52
C ILE A 113 2.17 -3.24 -7.34
N ILE A 114 2.55 -2.12 -6.72
CA ILE A 114 3.97 -1.80 -6.48
C ILE A 114 4.59 -2.81 -5.51
N LEU A 115 3.85 -3.28 -4.51
CA LEU A 115 4.30 -4.35 -3.62
C LEU A 115 4.50 -5.66 -4.39
N MET A 116 3.53 -6.05 -5.22
CA MET A 116 3.59 -7.27 -6.02
C MET A 116 4.73 -7.27 -7.03
N LYS A 117 5.09 -6.11 -7.60
CA LYS A 117 6.26 -5.97 -8.50
C LYS A 117 7.60 -6.36 -7.86
N LYS A 118 7.68 -6.38 -6.53
CA LYS A 118 8.88 -6.81 -5.78
C LYS A 118 8.88 -8.30 -5.46
N LEU A 119 7.73 -8.95 -5.55
CA LEU A 119 7.57 -10.37 -5.29
C LEU A 119 7.85 -11.16 -6.58
N LYS A 120 8.11 -12.45 -6.42
CA LYS A 120 8.24 -13.37 -7.56
C LYS A 120 6.93 -13.40 -8.36
N LEU A 121 7.03 -13.56 -9.68
CA LEU A 121 5.89 -13.58 -10.60
C LEU A 121 4.80 -14.59 -10.19
N ILE A 122 5.19 -15.72 -9.59
CA ILE A 122 4.25 -16.73 -9.07
C ILE A 122 3.26 -16.17 -8.04
N TYR A 123 3.69 -15.28 -7.14
CA TYR A 123 2.80 -14.67 -6.14
C TYR A 123 1.84 -13.67 -6.77
N PHE A 124 2.30 -12.94 -7.79
CA PHE A 124 1.44 -12.06 -8.57
C PHE A 124 0.36 -12.86 -9.30
N ALA A 125 0.74 -13.93 -10.00
CA ALA A 125 -0.18 -14.82 -10.70
C ALA A 125 -1.21 -15.47 -9.74
N LEU A 126 -0.74 -15.94 -8.58
CA LEU A 126 -1.61 -16.52 -7.55
C LEU A 126 -2.60 -15.49 -7.01
N TYR A 127 -2.15 -14.26 -6.69
CA TYR A 127 -3.04 -13.19 -6.24
C TYR A 127 -4.10 -12.85 -7.30
N THR A 128 -3.71 -12.68 -8.56
CA THR A 128 -4.66 -12.38 -9.64
C THR A 128 -5.64 -13.54 -9.86
N GLY A 129 -5.17 -14.78 -9.80
CA GLY A 129 -6.03 -15.97 -9.91
C GLY A 129 -7.07 -16.03 -8.79
N LEU A 130 -6.65 -15.78 -7.55
CA LEU A 130 -7.57 -15.72 -6.40
C LEU A 130 -8.59 -14.58 -6.54
N VAL A 131 -8.18 -13.40 -6.99
CA VAL A 131 -9.11 -12.28 -7.22
C VAL A 131 -10.15 -12.65 -8.28
N ILE A 132 -9.76 -13.34 -9.35
CA ILE A 132 -10.68 -13.82 -10.39
C ILE A 132 -11.64 -14.88 -9.82
N ILE A 133 -11.14 -15.85 -9.05
CA ILE A 133 -11.97 -16.88 -8.42
C ILE A 133 -13.02 -16.24 -7.50
N VAL A 134 -12.59 -15.30 -6.64
CA VAL A 134 -13.50 -14.56 -5.77
C VAL A 134 -14.49 -13.76 -6.60
N TYR A 135 -14.06 -13.11 -7.69
CA TYR A 135 -14.99 -12.41 -8.58
C TYR A 135 -16.05 -13.36 -9.16
N ILE A 136 -15.67 -14.54 -9.64
CA ILE A 136 -16.62 -15.54 -10.18
C ILE A 136 -17.65 -15.94 -9.11
N LEU A 137 -17.20 -16.20 -7.88
CA LEU A 137 -18.09 -16.54 -6.76
C LEU A 137 -19.10 -15.42 -6.44
N TYR A 138 -18.66 -14.16 -6.49
CA TYR A 138 -19.51 -12.99 -6.19
C TYR A 138 -20.18 -12.37 -7.44
N SER A 139 -19.94 -12.91 -8.63
CA SER A 139 -20.48 -12.40 -9.90
C SER A 139 -22.02 -12.31 -9.96
N PRO A 140 -22.80 -13.18 -9.27
CA PRO A 140 -24.25 -13.01 -9.23
C PRO A 140 -24.66 -11.67 -8.61
N LEU A 141 -23.90 -11.16 -7.62
CA LEU A 141 -24.19 -9.86 -6.98
C LEU A 141 -23.98 -8.67 -7.94
N THR A 142 -23.16 -8.82 -8.97
CA THR A 142 -22.87 -7.76 -9.94
C THR A 142 -23.78 -7.82 -11.16
N TYR A 143 -24.09 -9.01 -11.66
CA TYR A 143 -24.93 -9.20 -12.85
C TYR A 143 -26.42 -9.35 -12.52
N GLY A 144 -26.77 -9.51 -11.25
CA GLY A 144 -28.12 -9.80 -10.79
C GLY A 144 -28.36 -11.31 -10.64
N PHE A 145 -29.13 -11.68 -9.63
CA PHE A 145 -29.52 -13.06 -9.34
C PHE A 145 -31.02 -13.13 -9.06
N TYR A 146 -31.65 -14.21 -9.51
CA TYR A 146 -33.07 -14.46 -9.28
C TYR A 146 -33.33 -15.28 -8.00
N ASP A 147 -32.39 -16.17 -7.66
CA ASP A 147 -32.52 -17.09 -6.54
C ASP A 147 -31.76 -16.57 -5.32
N GLN A 148 -32.52 -16.06 -4.34
CA GLN A 148 -32.00 -15.44 -3.13
C GLN A 148 -31.38 -16.47 -2.16
N ASP A 149 -31.87 -17.70 -2.15
CA ASP A 149 -31.36 -18.72 -1.23
C ASP A 149 -29.95 -19.18 -1.64
N LYS A 150 -29.66 -19.16 -2.95
CA LYS A 150 -28.31 -19.46 -3.46
C LYS A 150 -27.27 -18.41 -3.14
N VAL A 151 -27.59 -17.13 -2.98
CA VAL A 151 -26.56 -16.13 -2.65
C VAL A 151 -26.35 -15.96 -1.14
N ARG A 152 -27.19 -16.59 -0.31
CA ARG A 152 -27.13 -16.46 1.14
C ARG A 152 -25.78 -16.93 1.69
N PHE A 153 -25.19 -17.99 1.12
CA PHE A 153 -23.87 -18.48 1.55
C PHE A 153 -22.73 -17.47 1.32
N LEU A 154 -22.92 -16.47 0.43
CA LEU A 154 -21.92 -15.41 0.17
C LEU A 154 -21.84 -14.39 1.32
N SER A 155 -22.84 -14.36 2.21
CA SER A 155 -22.83 -13.48 3.39
C SER A 155 -21.94 -14.05 4.51
N ILE A 156 -20.63 -13.94 4.30
CA ILE A 156 -19.63 -14.46 5.27
C ILE A 156 -19.61 -13.61 6.56
N ILE A 157 -19.92 -12.32 6.45
CA ILE A 157 -19.96 -11.38 7.58
C ILE A 157 -21.42 -11.08 7.93
N PRO A 158 -21.83 -11.08 9.21
CA PRO A 158 -23.23 -10.89 9.61
C PRO A 158 -23.81 -9.52 9.22
N THR A 159 -22.96 -8.54 8.88
CA THR A 159 -23.36 -7.21 8.39
C THR A 159 -23.61 -7.18 6.88
N TRP A 160 -23.22 -8.22 6.14
CA TRP A 160 -23.43 -8.33 4.70
C TRP A 160 -24.83 -8.87 4.40
N ASN A 161 -25.83 -8.01 4.55
CA ASN A 161 -27.22 -8.35 4.24
C ASN A 161 -27.49 -8.14 2.74
N PHE A 162 -27.32 -9.19 1.94
CA PHE A 162 -27.68 -9.18 0.51
C PHE A 162 -29.12 -9.64 0.24
N VAL A 163 -29.70 -10.34 1.22
CA VAL A 163 -31.03 -10.95 1.16
C VAL A 163 -31.70 -10.68 2.50
N ASP A 164 -32.99 -10.39 2.48
CA ASP A 164 -33.77 -10.17 3.68
C ASP A 164 -33.77 -11.42 4.56
N LYS A 165 -33.61 -11.22 5.87
CA LYS A 165 -33.71 -12.30 6.85
C LYS A 165 -35.19 -12.72 6.90
N LYS A 166 -35.47 -13.96 6.51
CA LYS A 166 -36.77 -14.60 6.80
C LYS A 166 -36.94 -14.76 8.30
#